data_AF-A0A2N5I5Y4-F1
#
_entry.id   AF-A0A2N5I5Y4-F1
#
_cell.length_a   1.000
_cell.length_b   1.000
_cell.length_c   1.000
_cell.angle_alpha   90.00
_cell.angle_beta   90.00
_cell.angle_gamma   90.00
#
_symmetry.space_group_name_H-M   'P 1'
#
loop_
_entity.id
_entity.type
_entity.pdbx_description
1 polymer ?
#
loop_
_entity_poly.entity_id
_entity_poly.type
_entity_poly.pdbx_seq_one_letter_code
_entity_poly.pdbx_strand_id
1 'polypeptide(L)'
;MLCICEELDQAKYGLAGKVAIVEDKKAILKHTGLRSEDWLYFWDIDCRLLTGCFHSAHAEYEKIIVVYDYEVFCSEPDIREAILFHELGHLAYPVASGEQNLEAELNCDLHAVNNGYKNGLAIVLELLLKMSESLRNTLLADMTKKRLEMLYTA
;
A
#
# COMPACT_ATOMS: atom_id res chain seq x y z
N MET A 1 7.31 -16.08 -15.10
CA MET A 1 5.87 -15.94 -15.41
C MET A 1 5.29 -15.07 -14.31
N LEU A 2 4.80 -13.87 -14.63
CA LEU A 2 4.10 -13.02 -13.65
C LEU A 2 2.77 -13.73 -13.34
N CYS A 3 2.55 -14.11 -12.08
CA CYS A 3 1.28 -14.67 -11.66
C CYS A 3 0.32 -13.50 -11.43
N ILE A 4 -0.44 -13.14 -12.47
CA ILE A 4 -1.47 -12.10 -12.35
C ILE A 4 -2.60 -12.70 -11.52
N CYS A 5 -2.86 -12.09 -10.36
CA CYS A 5 -3.94 -12.48 -9.48
C CYS A 5 -5.26 -11.84 -9.93
N GLU A 6 -5.19 -10.57 -10.34
CA GLU A 6 -6.37 -9.77 -10.70
C GLU A 6 -6.01 -8.64 -11.66
N GLU A 7 -6.90 -8.32 -12.60
CA GLU A 7 -6.88 -7.05 -13.35
C GLU A 7 -7.92 -6.13 -12.69
N LEU A 8 -7.52 -4.90 -12.34
CA LEU A 8 -8.41 -3.94 -11.68
C LEU A 8 -9.45 -3.40 -12.66
N ASP A 9 -10.70 -3.28 -12.20
CA ASP A 9 -11.78 -2.67 -12.98
C ASP A 9 -11.53 -1.17 -13.22
N GLN A 10 -11.33 -0.80 -14.49
CA GLN A 10 -10.96 0.57 -14.85
C GLN A 10 -12.03 1.60 -14.46
N ALA A 11 -13.31 1.24 -14.53
CA ALA A 11 -14.40 2.17 -14.22
C ALA A 11 -14.53 2.41 -12.72
N LYS A 12 -14.40 1.35 -11.91
CA LYS A 12 -14.43 1.41 -10.44
C LYS A 12 -13.32 2.29 -9.89
N TYR A 13 -12.10 2.14 -10.44
CA TYR A 13 -10.91 2.83 -9.92
C TYR A 13 -10.52 4.08 -10.73
N GLY A 14 -11.30 4.47 -11.74
CA GLY A 14 -11.03 5.66 -12.55
C GLY A 14 -9.70 5.61 -13.33
N LEU A 15 -9.32 4.43 -13.84
CA LEU A 15 -8.02 4.19 -14.45
C LEU A 15 -8.03 4.46 -15.96
N ALA A 16 -7.01 5.16 -16.46
CA ALA A 16 -6.82 5.38 -17.89
C ALA A 16 -6.17 4.18 -18.62
N GLY A 17 -5.43 3.35 -17.88
CA GLY A 17 -4.70 2.19 -18.38
C GLY A 17 -5.04 0.92 -17.60
N LYS A 18 -4.49 -0.22 -18.03
CA LYS A 18 -4.65 -1.49 -17.32
C LYS A 18 -3.71 -1.54 -16.12
N VAL A 19 -4.24 -1.95 -14.97
CA VAL A 19 -3.48 -2.19 -13.74
C VAL A 19 -3.77 -3.60 -13.26
N ALA A 20 -2.71 -4.37 -12.97
CA ALA A 20 -2.83 -5.73 -12.45
C ALA A 20 -2.29 -5.84 -11.03
N ILE A 21 -2.91 -6.69 -10.22
CA ILE A 21 -2.35 -7.18 -8.95
C ILE A 21 -1.56 -8.45 -9.24
N VAL A 22 -0.34 -8.49 -8.72
CA VAL A 22 0.57 -9.64 -8.83
C VAL A 22 1.04 -10.02 -7.43
N GLU A 23 1.03 -11.31 -7.12
CA GLU A 23 1.71 -11.82 -5.94
C GLU A 23 3.18 -12.08 -6.25
N ASP A 24 4.09 -11.38 -5.55
CA ASP A 24 5.52 -11.65 -5.60
C ASP A 24 6.18 -11.30 -4.25
N LYS A 25 6.17 -12.30 -3.36
CA LYS A 25 6.77 -12.25 -2.01
C LYS A 25 8.21 -11.74 -2.04
N LYS A 26 9.02 -12.18 -3.03
CA LYS A 26 10.44 -11.81 -3.09
C LYS A 26 10.63 -10.37 -3.53
N ALA A 27 9.87 -9.92 -4.53
CA ALA A 27 9.94 -8.56 -5.01
C ALA A 27 9.53 -7.57 -3.92
N ILE A 28 8.42 -7.84 -3.23
CA ILE A 28 7.90 -6.90 -2.23
C ILE A 28 8.75 -6.88 -0.95
N LEU A 29 9.27 -8.01 -0.48
CA LEU A 29 10.22 -8.03 0.64
C LEU A 29 11.48 -7.22 0.30
N LYS A 30 12.02 -7.41 -0.90
CA LYS A 30 13.18 -6.63 -1.37
C LYS A 30 12.86 -5.14 -1.43
N HIS A 31 11.66 -4.77 -1.91
CA HIS A 31 11.21 -3.38 -1.99
C HIS A 31 11.11 -2.72 -0.61
N THR A 32 10.57 -3.44 0.38
CA THR A 32 10.42 -2.95 1.76
C THR A 32 11.70 -3.06 2.59
N GLY A 33 12.80 -3.55 2.00
CA GLY A 33 14.10 -3.69 2.68
C GLY A 33 14.21 -4.92 3.58
N LEU A 34 13.23 -5.82 3.54
CA LEU A 34 13.21 -7.07 4.30
C LEU A 34 13.97 -8.18 3.54
N ARG A 35 14.80 -8.92 4.27
CA ARG A 35 15.71 -9.93 3.67
C ARG A 35 15.12 -11.35 3.63
N SER A 36 14.15 -11.64 4.49
CA SER A 36 13.49 -12.94 4.61
C SER A 36 12.12 -12.80 5.27
N GLU A 37 11.29 -13.81 5.10
CA GLU A 37 9.95 -13.90 5.69
C GLU A 37 10.00 -14.02 7.21
N ASP A 38 11.08 -14.58 7.77
CA ASP A 38 11.26 -14.73 9.22
C ASP A 38 11.12 -13.40 9.96
N TRP A 39 11.51 -12.30 9.32
CA TRP A 39 11.36 -10.95 9.85
C TRP A 39 9.91 -10.52 10.04
N LEU A 40 9.00 -11.01 9.19
CA LEU A 40 7.57 -10.73 9.33
C LEU A 40 7.04 -11.34 10.62
N TYR A 41 7.38 -12.60 10.88
CA TYR A 41 6.99 -13.30 12.09
C TYR A 41 7.67 -12.73 13.33
N PHE A 42 8.97 -12.42 13.25
CA PHE A 42 9.75 -11.93 14.38
C PHE A 42 9.29 -10.55 14.85
N TRP A 43 8.90 -9.67 13.93
CA TRP A 43 8.46 -8.30 14.23
C TRP A 43 6.94 -8.13 14.25
N ASP A 44 6.18 -9.21 14.07
CA ASP A 44 4.72 -9.21 14.00
C ASP A 44 4.19 -8.21 12.95
N ILE A 45 4.79 -8.25 11.76
CA ILE A 45 4.45 -7.40 10.62
C ILE A 45 3.23 -8.00 9.92
N ASP A 46 2.15 -7.22 9.84
CA ASP A 46 1.01 -7.55 9.01
C ASP A 46 1.42 -7.51 7.53
N CYS A 47 1.33 -8.66 6.85
CA CYS A 47 1.82 -8.79 5.48
C CYS A 47 1.00 -7.99 4.46
N ARG A 48 -0.20 -7.51 4.81
CA ARG A 48 -1.02 -6.65 3.93
C ARG A 48 -0.39 -5.27 3.75
N LEU A 49 0.41 -4.82 4.72
CA LEU A 49 1.22 -3.60 4.61
C LEU A 49 2.35 -3.72 3.58
N LEU A 50 2.67 -4.94 3.15
CA LEU A 50 3.64 -5.20 2.08
C LEU A 50 2.90 -5.16 0.75
N THR A 51 2.58 -3.94 0.33
CA THR A 51 1.98 -3.65 -0.97
C THR A 51 2.76 -2.49 -1.60
N GLY A 52 2.85 -2.47 -2.94
CA GLY A 52 3.43 -1.33 -3.65
C GLY A 52 3.02 -1.26 -5.10
N CYS A 53 2.85 -0.04 -5.61
CA CYS A 53 2.51 0.24 -7.01
C CYS A 53 3.75 0.60 -7.85
N PHE A 54 3.96 -0.14 -8.95
CA PHE A 54 5.13 -0.01 -9.83
C PHE A 54 4.73 0.20 -11.29
N HIS A 55 5.62 0.81 -12.06
CA HIS A 55 5.53 0.76 -13.52
C HIS A 55 5.76 -0.67 -14.01
N SER A 56 4.87 -1.14 -14.89
CA SER A 56 5.01 -2.46 -15.49
C SER A 56 6.08 -2.45 -16.59
N ALA A 57 6.86 -3.52 -16.68
CA ALA A 57 7.71 -3.80 -17.84
C ALA A 57 6.94 -4.51 -18.97
N HIS A 58 5.69 -4.94 -18.71
CA HIS A 58 4.86 -5.67 -19.66
C HIS A 58 3.99 -4.69 -20.45
N ALA A 59 4.03 -4.73 -21.78
CA ALA A 59 3.37 -3.75 -22.65
C ALA A 59 1.84 -3.65 -22.49
N GLU A 60 1.21 -4.70 -21.94
CA GLU A 60 -0.25 -4.72 -21.72
C GLU A 60 -0.70 -3.92 -20.49
N TYR A 61 0.16 -3.79 -19.47
CA TYR A 61 -0.19 -3.14 -18.21
C TYR A 61 0.61 -1.85 -18.08
N GLU A 62 -0.02 -0.78 -17.64
CA GLU A 62 0.69 0.46 -17.33
C GLU A 62 1.38 0.35 -15.96
N LYS A 63 0.65 -0.20 -15.00
CA LYS A 63 1.09 -0.38 -13.61
C LYS A 63 0.84 -1.80 -13.15
N ILE A 64 1.62 -2.22 -12.16
CA ILE A 64 1.39 -3.42 -11.39
C ILE A 64 1.39 -3.07 -9.90
N ILE A 65 0.43 -3.60 -9.17
CA ILE A 65 0.41 -3.58 -7.71
C ILE A 65 0.96 -4.93 -7.26
N VAL A 66 2.08 -4.91 -6.55
CA VAL A 66 2.69 -6.13 -6.02
C VAL A 66 2.29 -6.29 -4.57
N VAL A 67 1.71 -7.44 -4.23
CA VAL A 67 1.34 -7.83 -2.88
C VAL A 67 2.19 -8.99 -2.40
N TYR A 68 2.32 -9.13 -1.08
CA TYR A 68 3.02 -10.26 -0.48
C TYR A 68 2.20 -11.55 -0.55
N ASP A 69 0.96 -11.54 -0.08
CA ASP A 69 0.09 -12.71 -0.09
C ASP A 69 -1.31 -12.27 -0.51
N TYR A 70 -1.74 -12.68 -1.71
CA TYR A 70 -2.96 -12.18 -2.31
C TYR A 70 -4.21 -12.66 -1.57
N GLU A 71 -4.19 -13.88 -1.03
CA GLU A 71 -5.30 -14.41 -0.24
C GLU A 71 -5.49 -13.61 1.04
N VAL A 72 -4.41 -13.36 1.79
CA VAL A 72 -4.47 -12.54 3.01
C VAL A 72 -4.82 -11.09 2.68
N PHE A 73 -4.28 -10.53 1.59
CA PHE A 73 -4.64 -9.21 1.10
C PHE A 73 -6.14 -9.07 0.81
N CYS A 74 -6.78 -10.10 0.29
CA CYS A 74 -8.22 -10.12 -0.01
C CYS A 74 -9.13 -10.49 1.17
N SER A 75 -8.58 -10.88 2.32
CA SER A 75 -9.36 -11.39 3.45
C SER A 75 -10.26 -10.35 4.12
N GLU A 76 -9.89 -9.06 4.06
CA GLU A 76 -10.65 -7.95 4.64
C GLU A 76 -10.91 -6.88 3.56
N PRO A 77 -12.11 -6.85 2.95
CA PRO A 77 -12.40 -6.00 1.81
C PRO A 77 -12.16 -4.50 2.07
N ASP A 78 -12.51 -4.00 3.24
CA ASP A 78 -12.35 -2.58 3.57
C ASP A 78 -10.87 -2.16 3.63
N ILE A 79 -10.02 -3.01 4.24
CA ILE A 79 -8.56 -2.82 4.30
C ILE A 79 -7.96 -2.91 2.89
N ARG A 80 -8.36 -3.94 2.12
CA ARG A 80 -7.92 -4.12 0.73
C ARG A 80 -8.17 -2.87 -0.10
N GLU A 81 -9.41 -2.38 -0.10
CA GLU A 81 -9.79 -1.24 -0.90
C GLU A 81 -9.11 0.04 -0.42
N ALA A 82 -8.96 0.23 0.89
CA ALA A 82 -8.18 1.34 1.44
C ALA A 82 -6.73 1.34 0.92
N ILE A 83 -6.06 0.18 0.92
CA ILE A 83 -4.71 0.03 0.38
C ILE A 83 -4.72 0.31 -1.13
N LEU A 84 -5.64 -0.27 -1.90
CA LEU A 84 -5.69 -0.07 -3.36
C LEU A 84 -5.87 1.41 -3.72
N PHE A 85 -6.81 2.11 -3.11
CA PHE A 85 -6.99 3.53 -3.38
C PHE A 85 -5.79 4.36 -2.89
N HIS A 86 -5.16 4.02 -1.76
CA HIS A 86 -3.92 4.68 -1.34
C HIS A 86 -2.82 4.53 -2.40
N GLU A 87 -2.54 3.30 -2.84
CA GLU A 87 -1.51 2.99 -3.84
C GLU A 87 -1.78 3.64 -5.21
N LEU A 88 -3.05 3.69 -5.62
CA LEU A 88 -3.45 4.41 -6.82
C LEU A 88 -3.35 5.93 -6.67
N GLY A 89 -3.46 6.45 -5.44
CA GLY A 89 -3.18 7.85 -5.10
C GLY A 89 -1.77 8.28 -5.51
N HIS A 90 -0.78 7.39 -5.40
CA HIS A 90 0.60 7.68 -5.86
C HIS A 90 0.72 7.92 -7.37
N LEU A 91 -0.29 7.54 -8.17
CA LEU A 91 -0.36 7.91 -9.59
C LEU A 91 -0.70 9.38 -9.78
N ALA A 92 -1.57 9.93 -8.92
CA ALA A 92 -1.96 11.34 -8.95
C ALA A 92 -0.97 12.25 -8.21
N TYR A 93 -0.29 11.73 -7.19
CA TYR A 93 0.65 12.46 -6.34
C TYR A 93 2.04 11.81 -6.34
N PRO A 94 2.76 11.83 -7.48
CA PRO A 94 4.04 11.15 -7.60
C PRO A 94 5.12 11.83 -6.73
N VAL A 95 5.93 11.01 -6.06
CA VAL A 95 7.08 11.45 -5.26
C VAL A 95 8.37 11.00 -5.96
N ALA A 96 9.42 11.81 -5.90
CA ALA A 96 10.70 11.42 -6.47
C ALA A 96 11.31 10.25 -5.71
N SER A 97 12.06 9.39 -6.41
CA SER A 97 12.69 8.22 -5.81
C SER A 97 13.61 8.61 -4.65
N GLY A 98 13.34 8.08 -3.46
CA GLY A 98 14.13 8.33 -2.25
C GLY A 98 13.68 9.53 -1.42
N GLU A 99 12.64 10.27 -1.85
CA GLU A 99 12.02 11.30 -1.04
C GLU A 99 10.90 10.71 -0.19
N GLN A 100 10.89 11.08 1.10
CA GLN A 100 9.76 10.84 1.99
C GLN A 100 8.94 12.13 2.05
N ASN A 101 7.77 12.11 1.41
CA ASN A 101 6.92 13.28 1.31
C ASN A 101 5.60 13.04 2.04
N LEU A 102 5.51 13.54 3.29
CA LEU A 102 4.31 13.43 4.11
C LEU A 102 3.07 14.01 3.41
N GLU A 103 3.20 15.10 2.66
CA GLU A 103 2.07 15.71 1.97
C GLU A 103 1.53 14.78 0.87
N ALA A 104 2.41 14.10 0.15
CA ALA A 104 2.01 13.10 -0.84
C ALA A 104 1.29 11.91 -0.18
N GLU A 105 1.82 11.40 0.94
CA GLU A 105 1.15 10.33 1.72
C GLU A 105 -0.25 10.76 2.19
N LEU A 106 -0.39 11.98 2.71
CA LEU A 106 -1.68 12.54 3.13
C LEU A 106 -2.66 12.66 1.95
N ASN A 107 -2.18 13.05 0.76
CA ASN A 107 -3.02 13.10 -0.43
C ASN A 107 -3.45 11.70 -0.91
N CYS A 108 -2.58 10.70 -0.79
CA CYS A 108 -2.92 9.30 -1.09
C CYS A 108 -3.94 8.75 -0.09
N ASP A 109 -3.78 9.06 1.20
CA ASP A 109 -4.76 8.76 2.24
C ASP A 109 -6.12 9.40 1.97
N LEU A 110 -6.13 10.69 1.60
CA LEU A 110 -7.34 11.39 1.20
C LEU A 110 -7.98 10.77 -0.03
N HIS A 111 -7.21 10.21 -0.96
CA HIS A 111 -7.77 9.48 -2.10
C HIS A 111 -8.57 8.25 -1.64
N ALA A 112 -8.07 7.47 -0.67
CA ALA A 112 -8.83 6.36 -0.09
C ALA A 112 -10.06 6.83 0.70
N VAL A 113 -9.94 7.92 1.47
CA VAL A 113 -11.06 8.52 2.22
C VAL A 113 -12.18 9.00 1.30
N ASN A 114 -11.83 9.71 0.23
CA ASN A 114 -12.79 10.25 -0.74
C ASN A 114 -13.54 9.16 -1.50
N ASN A 115 -12.99 7.94 -1.55
CA ASN A 115 -13.63 6.76 -2.14
C ASN A 115 -14.39 5.90 -1.11
N GLY A 116 -14.51 6.36 0.14
CA GLY A 116 -15.35 5.73 1.17
C GLY A 116 -14.62 4.78 2.12
N TYR A 117 -13.29 4.64 2.02
CA TYR A 117 -12.52 3.63 2.76
C TYR A 117 -11.76 4.21 3.97
N LYS A 118 -12.37 5.18 4.66
CA LYS A 118 -11.79 5.83 5.85
C LYS A 118 -11.49 4.83 6.98
N ASN A 119 -12.39 3.88 7.23
CA ASN A 119 -12.24 2.91 8.32
C ASN A 119 -11.12 1.90 8.02
N GLY A 120 -11.10 1.33 6.81
CA GLY A 120 -10.02 0.46 6.35
C GLY A 120 -8.67 1.15 6.43
N LEU A 121 -8.60 2.43 6.02
CA LEU A 121 -7.38 3.22 6.14
C LEU A 121 -6.94 3.43 7.59
N ALA A 122 -7.88 3.69 8.51
CA ALA A 122 -7.56 3.83 9.94
C ALA A 122 -6.88 2.55 10.47
N ILE A 123 -7.42 1.38 10.13
CA ILE A 123 -6.85 0.09 10.52
C ILE A 123 -5.45 -0.09 9.91
N VAL A 124 -5.29 0.22 8.61
CA VAL A 124 -3.99 0.16 7.93
C VAL A 124 -2.95 1.03 8.64
N LEU A 125 -3.30 2.27 9.00
CA LEU A 125 -2.40 3.19 9.69
C LEU A 125 -2.09 2.74 11.12
N GLU A 126 -3.03 2.14 11.84
CA GLU A 126 -2.77 1.55 13.15
C GLU A 126 -1.82 0.36 13.08
N LEU A 127 -1.99 -0.51 12.09
CA LEU A 127 -1.07 -1.62 11.80
C LEU A 127 0.32 -1.09 11.43
N LEU A 128 0.38 -0.04 10.60
CA LEU A 128 1.63 0.62 10.20
C LEU A 128 2.35 1.26 11.41
N LEU A 129 1.60 1.89 12.31
CA LEU A 129 2.13 2.47 13.53
C LEU A 129 2.71 1.38 14.43
N LYS A 130 1.96 0.30 14.69
CA LYS A 130 2.44 -0.85 15.47
C LYS A 130 3.72 -1.44 14.87
N MET A 131 3.77 -1.63 13.55
CA MET A 131 4.98 -2.09 12.85
C MET A 131 6.14 -1.11 13.05
N SER A 132 5.92 0.19 12.87
CA SER A 132 6.97 1.20 13.01
C SER A 132 7.58 1.24 14.42
N GLU A 133 6.76 1.03 15.45
CA GLU A 133 7.18 0.95 16.85
C GLU A 133 7.98 -0.33 17.13
N SER A 134 7.53 -1.48 16.62
CA SER A 134 8.25 -2.78 16.68
C SER A 134 9.65 -2.67 16.06
N LEU A 135 9.74 -1.99 14.91
CA LEU A 135 10.99 -1.74 14.19
C LEU A 135 11.84 -0.61 14.79
N ARG A 136 11.34 0.12 15.79
CA ARG A 136 11.94 1.36 16.33
C ARG A 136 12.24 2.40 15.25
N ASN A 137 11.42 2.44 14.21
CA ASN A 137 11.52 3.41 13.12
C ASN A 137 10.74 4.67 13.48
N THR A 138 11.40 5.62 14.16
CA THR A 138 10.78 6.85 14.65
C THR A 138 10.22 7.72 13.52
N LEU A 139 10.88 7.74 12.37
CA LEU A 139 10.46 8.52 11.22
C LEU A 139 9.14 8.00 10.65
N LEU A 140 9.02 6.68 10.46
CA LEU A 140 7.77 6.05 10.03
C LEU A 140 6.66 6.24 11.07
N ALA A 141 6.98 6.11 12.35
CA ALA A 141 6.01 6.31 13.43
C ALA A 141 5.46 7.74 13.46
N ASP A 142 6.32 8.75 13.35
CA ASP A 142 5.92 10.16 13.37
C ASP A 142 5.11 10.54 12.13
N MET A 143 5.47 10.02 10.95
CA MET A 143 4.67 10.20 9.73
C MET A 143 3.29 9.56 9.87
N THR A 144 3.23 8.32 10.39
CA THR A 144 1.98 7.58 10.56
C THR A 144 1.05 8.27 11.57
N LYS A 145 1.59 8.81 12.67
CA LYS A 145 0.81 9.60 13.64
C LYS A 145 0.17 10.83 13.01
N LYS A 146 0.90 11.58 12.18
CA LYS A 146 0.35 12.74 11.47
C LYS A 146 -0.75 12.35 10.48
N ARG A 147 -0.59 11.21 9.80
CA ARG A 147 -1.62 10.64 8.91
C ARG A 147 -2.89 10.28 9.69
N LEU A 148 -2.76 9.64 10.86
CA LEU A 148 -3.88 9.34 11.76
C LEU A 148 -4.56 10.61 12.30
N GLU A 149 -3.80 11.62 12.71
CA GLU A 149 -4.34 12.90 13.18
C GLU A 149 -5.20 13.59 12.11
N MET A 150 -4.72 13.58 10.86
CA MET A 150 -5.49 14.09 9.72
C MET A 150 -6.79 13.27 9.54
N LEU A 151 -6.69 11.94 9.60
CA LEU A 151 -7.84 11.06 9.41
C LEU A 151 -8.94 11.29 10.45
N TYR A 152 -8.57 11.56 11.70
CA TYR A 152 -9.53 11.82 12.79
C TYR A 152 -10.09 13.25 12.81
N THR A 153 -9.49 14.17 12.04
CA THR A 153 -9.93 15.57 11.94
C THR A 153 -10.62 15.91 10.61
N ALA A 154 -10.47 15.07 9.59
CA ALA A 154 -11.18 15.10 8.30
C ALA A 154 -12.58 14.46 8.38
#